data_AF-A0A976LDG8-F1
#
_entry.id   AF-A0A976LDG8-F1
#
_cell.length_a   1.000
_cell.length_b   1.000
_cell.length_c   1.000
_cell.angle_alpha   90.00
_cell.angle_beta   90.00
_cell.angle_gamma   90.00
#
_symmetry.space_group_name_H-M   'P 1'
#
loop_
_entity.id
_entity.type
_entity.pdbx_description
1 polymer ?
#
loop_
_entity_poly.entity_id
_entity_poly.type
_entity_poly.pdbx_seq_one_letter_code
_entity_poly.pdbx_strand_id
1 'polypeptide(L)'
;MSETFANVFSRKKENPTENTHNASLYEKLGGAPTVNAAVDVFYRKCMRDARINYFFFGVNITEQAEKQKAFLTMAFGGPHQYTGRDMNRSHAKLVNMGMKDKHFDIVLDHLRSTLNELDVAEPLIVEVINIAESTREDVMGRSHRAIAPQSQGSAHHMGSRDPSRPAPLPIDQNSPVSRLIQGRTSVTLSANTPLHEAAELLSRGQHHELPVIDDNKQFLGMVSANDLLVFFLKS
;
A
#
# COMPACT_ATOMS: atom_id res chain seq x y z
N MET A 1 -20.76 -18.73 46.05
CA MET A 1 -19.77 -18.04 46.90
C MET A 1 -19.36 -16.76 46.18
N SER A 2 -19.49 -15.61 46.85
CA SER A 2 -19.37 -14.27 46.26
C SER A 2 -17.91 -13.82 46.12
N GLU A 3 -17.52 -13.32 44.95
CA GLU A 3 -16.20 -12.72 44.72
C GLU A 3 -16.05 -11.43 45.54
N THR A 4 -14.89 -11.26 46.20
CA THR A 4 -14.60 -10.12 47.08
C THR A 4 -13.74 -9.07 46.38
N PHE A 5 -13.95 -7.79 46.72
CA PHE A 5 -13.24 -6.61 46.18
C PHE A 5 -11.70 -6.66 46.31
N ALA A 6 -11.16 -7.52 47.18
CA ALA A 6 -9.72 -7.77 47.28
C ALA A 6 -9.13 -8.36 45.99
N ASN A 7 -9.89 -9.18 45.24
CA ASN A 7 -9.44 -9.76 43.97
C ASN A 7 -9.47 -8.78 42.80
N VAL A 8 -10.20 -7.67 42.95
CA VAL A 8 -10.28 -6.61 41.93
C VAL A 8 -9.06 -5.69 42.00
N PHE A 9 -8.54 -5.43 43.21
CA PHE A 9 -7.40 -4.51 43.41
C PHE A 9 -6.02 -5.16 43.22
N SER A 10 -5.90 -6.48 43.32
CA SER A 10 -4.62 -7.19 43.07
C SER A 10 -4.25 -7.30 41.59
N ARG A 11 -5.19 -7.09 40.65
CA ARG A 11 -4.92 -7.07 39.20
C ARG A 11 -4.26 -5.79 38.69
N LYS A 12 -4.13 -4.75 39.53
CA LYS A 12 -3.57 -3.45 39.13
C LYS A 12 -2.06 -3.32 39.37
N LYS A 13 -1.37 -4.42 39.70
CA LYS A 13 0.08 -4.51 39.89
C LYS A 13 0.72 -5.61 39.04
N GLU A 14 0.25 -5.79 37.81
CA GLU A 14 1.02 -6.49 36.78
C GLU A 14 1.67 -5.44 35.87
N ASN A 15 2.98 -5.55 35.72
CA ASN A 15 3.88 -4.63 35.02
C ASN A 15 3.45 -4.42 33.56
N PRO A 16 3.39 -3.18 33.02
CA PRO A 16 3.05 -2.94 31.62
C PRO A 16 4.23 -3.19 30.65
N THR A 17 5.09 -4.17 30.94
CA THR A 17 6.25 -4.49 30.12
C THR A 17 6.22 -5.95 29.69
N GLU A 18 5.14 -6.41 29.05
CA GLU A 18 5.10 -7.76 28.48
C GLU A 18 4.03 -7.93 27.39
N ASN A 19 4.04 -7.11 26.33
CA ASN A 19 3.65 -7.54 24.96
C ASN A 19 3.91 -6.50 23.84
N THR A 20 4.92 -5.64 23.95
CA THR A 20 5.13 -4.54 22.97
C THR A 20 5.67 -5.00 21.60
N HIS A 21 5.92 -6.30 21.40
CA HIS A 21 6.46 -6.82 20.15
C HIS A 21 5.42 -7.09 19.04
N ASN A 22 4.12 -7.20 19.39
CA ASN A 22 3.05 -7.49 18.42
C ASN A 22 2.03 -6.36 18.21
N ALA A 23 2.22 -5.20 18.86
CA ALA A 23 1.33 -4.06 18.65
C ALA A 23 1.49 -3.49 17.23
N SER A 24 0.34 -3.24 16.58
CA SER A 24 0.28 -2.55 15.29
C SER A 24 0.90 -1.15 15.39
N LEU A 25 1.33 -0.59 14.25
CA LEU A 25 1.81 0.80 14.23
C LEU A 25 0.71 1.76 14.72
N TYR A 26 -0.54 1.49 14.37
CA TYR A 26 -1.71 2.24 14.84
C TYR A 26 -1.79 2.28 16.37
N GLU A 27 -1.63 1.15 17.06
CA GLU A 27 -1.62 1.09 18.52
C GLU A 27 -0.40 1.78 19.12
N LYS A 28 0.78 1.59 18.52
CA LYS A 28 2.03 2.25 18.94
C LYS A 28 1.94 3.78 18.84
N LEU A 29 1.19 4.30 17.87
CA LEU A 29 0.93 5.73 17.71
C LEU A 29 -0.08 6.27 18.73
N GLY A 30 -0.79 5.43 19.48
CA GLY A 30 -1.86 5.85 20.40
C GLY A 30 -3.26 5.79 19.79
N GLY A 31 -3.42 5.10 18.66
CA GLY A 31 -4.72 4.80 18.03
C GLY A 31 -5.44 6.01 17.43
N ALA A 32 -6.77 5.91 17.37
CA ALA A 32 -7.63 6.90 16.71
C ALA A 32 -7.42 8.34 17.20
N PRO A 33 -7.26 8.63 18.51
CA PRO A 33 -7.05 10.00 18.97
C PRO A 33 -5.82 10.65 18.33
N THR A 34 -4.67 9.95 18.32
CA THR A 34 -3.44 10.49 17.73
C THR A 34 -3.53 10.59 16.22
N VAL A 35 -4.05 9.57 15.54
CA VAL A 35 -4.19 9.57 14.07
C VAL A 35 -5.12 10.69 13.63
N ASN A 36 -6.24 10.90 14.32
CA ASN A 36 -7.18 11.97 14.00
C ASN A 36 -6.56 13.35 14.20
N ALA A 37 -5.89 13.56 15.35
CA ALA A 37 -5.19 14.81 15.63
C ALA A 37 -4.09 15.09 14.60
N ALA A 38 -3.32 14.07 14.22
CA ALA A 38 -2.28 14.17 13.20
C ALA A 38 -2.88 14.58 11.85
N VAL A 39 -3.96 13.95 11.38
CA VAL A 39 -4.58 14.33 10.11
C VAL A 39 -5.07 15.77 10.12
N ASP A 40 -5.68 16.22 11.23
CA ASP A 40 -6.19 17.59 11.33
C ASP A 40 -5.06 18.63 11.31
N VAL A 41 -3.96 18.40 12.03
CA VAL A 41 -2.77 19.26 12.01
C VAL A 41 -2.10 19.27 10.63
N PHE A 42 -1.94 18.09 10.05
CA PHE A 42 -1.32 17.89 8.74
C PHE A 42 -2.04 18.69 7.64
N TYR A 43 -3.37 18.60 7.55
CA TYR A 43 -4.13 19.36 6.55
C TYR A 43 -4.06 20.87 6.78
N ARG A 44 -4.03 21.34 8.04
CA ARG A 44 -3.82 22.77 8.32
C ARG A 44 -2.47 23.26 7.77
N LYS A 45 -1.41 22.46 7.88
CA LYS A 45 -0.09 22.79 7.32
C LYS A 45 -0.13 22.81 5.79
N CYS A 46 -0.70 21.77 5.17
CA CYS A 46 -0.83 21.69 3.71
C CYS A 46 -1.60 22.89 3.13
N MET A 47 -2.66 23.36 3.79
CA MET A 47 -3.47 24.49 3.32
C MET A 47 -2.75 25.83 3.43
N ARG A 48 -1.81 25.95 4.36
CA ARG A 48 -1.03 27.16 4.59
C ARG A 48 0.24 27.23 3.76
N ASP A 49 0.62 26.13 3.10
CA ASP A 49 1.82 26.07 2.27
C ASP A 49 1.51 26.46 0.81
N ALA A 50 1.92 27.66 0.41
CA ALA A 50 1.72 28.19 -0.93
C ALA A 50 2.35 27.34 -2.05
N ARG A 51 3.28 26.43 -1.72
CA ARG A 51 3.93 25.53 -2.69
C ARG A 51 3.03 24.37 -3.11
N ILE A 52 2.01 24.03 -2.31
CA ILE A 52 1.12 22.88 -2.58
C ILE A 52 -0.37 23.18 -2.43
N ASN A 53 -0.77 24.26 -1.75
CA ASN A 53 -2.18 24.50 -1.42
C ASN A 53 -3.09 24.65 -2.66
N TYR A 54 -2.56 25.10 -3.80
CA TYR A 54 -3.34 25.25 -5.03
C TYR A 54 -3.84 23.92 -5.61
N PHE A 55 -3.20 22.79 -5.29
CA PHE A 55 -3.69 21.46 -5.69
C PHE A 55 -5.00 21.08 -4.99
N PHE A 56 -5.34 21.76 -3.90
CA PHE A 56 -6.53 21.50 -3.10
C PHE A 56 -7.68 22.46 -3.43
N PHE A 57 -7.54 23.30 -4.45
CA PHE A 57 -8.62 24.20 -4.85
C PHE A 57 -9.88 23.42 -5.24
N GLY A 58 -11.01 23.75 -4.59
CA GLY A 58 -12.30 23.07 -4.80
C GLY A 58 -12.43 21.71 -4.13
N VAL A 59 -11.46 21.29 -3.32
CA VAL A 59 -11.55 20.07 -2.50
C VAL A 59 -12.26 20.38 -1.19
N ASN A 60 -13.25 19.57 -0.83
CA ASN A 60 -13.82 19.60 0.52
C ASN A 60 -12.80 18.98 1.49
N ILE A 61 -12.04 19.84 2.19
CA ILE A 61 -10.96 19.41 3.10
C ILE A 61 -11.50 18.57 4.26
N THR A 62 -12.70 18.85 4.75
CA THR A 62 -13.31 18.06 5.82
C THR A 62 -13.55 16.63 5.36
N GLU A 63 -14.19 16.44 4.21
CA GLU A 63 -14.40 15.08 3.66
C GLU A 63 -13.09 14.39 3.29
N GLN A 64 -12.13 15.14 2.78
CA GLN A 64 -10.83 14.61 2.41
C GLN A 64 -10.04 14.15 3.64
N ALA A 65 -10.07 14.91 4.74
CA ALA A 65 -9.46 14.54 6.01
C ALA A 65 -10.08 13.25 6.57
N GLU A 66 -11.40 13.10 6.53
CA GLU A 66 -12.07 11.87 7.00
C GLU A 66 -11.67 10.64 6.18
N LYS A 67 -11.58 10.78 4.85
CA LYS A 67 -11.06 9.70 3.98
C LYS A 67 -9.60 9.38 4.29
N GLN A 68 -8.77 10.38 4.60
CA GLN A 68 -7.37 10.17 4.97
C GLN A 68 -7.25 9.47 6.33
N LYS A 69 -8.07 9.82 7.33
CA LYS A 69 -8.12 9.14 8.64
C LYS A 69 -8.45 7.67 8.48
N ALA A 70 -9.46 7.36 7.68
CA ALA A 70 -9.84 5.99 7.33
C ALA A 70 -8.70 5.23 6.64
N PHE A 71 -8.04 5.85 5.66
CA PHE A 71 -6.90 5.26 4.96
C PHE A 71 -5.72 4.98 5.89
N LEU A 72 -5.30 5.97 6.69
CA LEU A 72 -4.14 5.84 7.58
C LEU A 72 -4.42 4.86 8.73
N THR A 73 -5.65 4.81 9.23
CA THR A 73 -6.05 3.78 10.21
C THR A 73 -5.84 2.38 9.62
N MET A 74 -6.27 2.14 8.38
CA MET A 74 -6.03 0.87 7.69
C MET A 74 -4.53 0.63 7.44
N ALA A 75 -3.82 1.62 6.89
CA ALA A 75 -2.41 1.51 6.51
C ALA A 75 -1.48 1.24 7.70
N PHE A 76 -1.83 1.70 8.89
CA PHE A 76 -1.06 1.47 10.12
C PHE A 76 -1.51 0.21 10.89
N GLY A 77 -2.40 -0.60 10.31
CA GLY A 77 -2.87 -1.87 10.90
C GLY A 77 -3.98 -1.72 11.93
N GLY A 78 -4.68 -0.59 11.94
CA GLY A 78 -5.86 -0.36 12.77
C GLY A 78 -7.16 -0.97 12.20
N PRO A 79 -8.27 -0.91 12.95
CA PRO A 79 -9.52 -1.60 12.61
C PRO A 79 -10.31 -0.84 11.54
N HIS A 80 -9.79 -0.76 10.33
CA HIS A 80 -10.47 -0.12 9.20
C HIS A 80 -10.18 -0.83 7.88
N GLN A 81 -11.20 -0.89 7.01
CA GLN A 81 -11.04 -1.28 5.62
C GLN A 81 -11.31 -0.05 4.74
N TYR A 82 -10.25 0.52 4.17
CA TYR A 82 -10.41 1.68 3.28
C TYR A 82 -10.98 1.22 1.94
N THR A 83 -12.14 1.78 1.56
CA THR A 83 -12.85 1.47 0.31
C THR A 83 -12.77 2.59 -0.72
N GLY A 84 -11.89 3.57 -0.50
CA GLY A 84 -11.76 4.72 -1.39
C GLY A 84 -11.05 4.39 -2.70
N ARG A 85 -10.89 5.42 -3.53
CA ARG A 85 -10.30 5.30 -4.86
C ARG A 85 -8.83 4.92 -4.79
N ASP A 86 -8.39 4.21 -5.82
CA ASP A 86 -6.99 3.93 -6.09
C ASP A 86 -6.12 5.20 -6.06
N MET A 87 -4.90 5.11 -5.50
CA MET A 87 -4.00 6.26 -5.32
C MET A 87 -3.57 6.89 -6.64
N ASN A 88 -3.28 6.09 -7.67
CA ASN A 88 -2.92 6.61 -8.98
C ASN A 88 -4.08 7.37 -9.60
N ARG A 89 -5.26 6.74 -9.66
CA ARG A 89 -6.46 7.39 -10.23
C ARG A 89 -6.89 8.64 -9.46
N SER A 90 -6.70 8.66 -8.14
CA SER A 90 -7.05 9.79 -7.28
C SER A 90 -6.19 11.03 -7.54
N HIS A 91 -4.92 10.83 -7.92
CA HIS A 91 -3.94 11.90 -8.07
C HIS A 91 -3.57 12.22 -9.53
N ALA A 92 -4.01 11.41 -10.50
CA ALA A 92 -3.72 11.60 -11.93
C ALA A 92 -4.03 13.02 -12.44
N LYS A 93 -5.14 13.62 -12.00
CA LYS A 93 -5.47 15.02 -12.36
C LYS A 93 -4.42 16.01 -11.84
N LEU A 94 -3.91 15.80 -10.63
CA LEU A 94 -2.91 16.67 -10.02
C LEU A 94 -1.55 16.53 -10.73
N VAL A 95 -1.18 15.32 -11.12
CA VAL A 95 0.01 15.06 -11.96
C VAL A 95 -0.11 15.83 -13.29
N ASN A 96 -1.28 15.76 -13.95
CA ASN A 96 -1.54 16.52 -15.18
C ASN A 96 -1.52 18.04 -14.97
N MET A 97 -1.80 18.52 -13.75
CA MET A 97 -1.68 19.92 -13.35
C MET A 97 -0.25 20.34 -12.97
N GLY A 98 0.74 19.44 -13.05
CA GLY A 98 2.14 19.73 -12.77
C GLY A 98 2.63 19.33 -11.38
N MET A 99 1.94 18.42 -10.70
CA MET A 99 2.48 17.77 -9.50
C MET A 99 3.78 17.01 -9.85
N LYS A 100 4.75 17.02 -8.94
CA LYS A 100 6.15 16.56 -9.12
C LYS A 100 6.65 16.05 -7.77
N ASP A 101 7.75 15.30 -7.78
CA ASP A 101 8.36 14.75 -6.55
C ASP A 101 8.54 15.80 -5.45
N LYS A 102 9.03 17.00 -5.80
CA LYS A 102 9.18 18.11 -4.83
C LYS A 102 7.89 18.46 -4.07
N HIS A 103 6.72 18.26 -4.67
CA HIS A 103 5.43 18.53 -4.01
C HIS A 103 5.06 17.39 -3.06
N PHE A 104 5.39 16.15 -3.43
CA PHE A 104 5.25 14.99 -2.55
C PHE A 104 6.21 15.10 -1.35
N ASP A 105 7.45 15.54 -1.57
CA ASP A 105 8.44 15.77 -0.50
C ASP A 105 7.91 16.78 0.53
N ILE A 106 7.30 17.87 0.06
CA ILE A 106 6.67 18.88 0.93
C ILE A 106 5.53 18.26 1.77
N VAL A 107 4.75 17.35 1.18
CA VAL A 107 3.69 16.63 1.90
C VAL A 107 4.29 15.73 2.99
N LEU A 108 5.38 15.02 2.71
CA LEU A 108 6.08 14.22 3.71
C LEU A 108 6.71 15.08 4.82
N ASP A 109 7.28 16.23 4.47
CA ASP A 109 7.82 17.18 5.45
C ASP A 109 6.73 17.66 6.41
N HIS A 110 5.53 17.97 5.90
CA HIS A 110 4.38 18.34 6.73
C HIS A 110 3.90 17.19 7.62
N LEU A 111 3.89 15.96 7.11
CA LEU A 111 3.55 14.78 7.90
C LEU A 111 4.57 14.56 9.03
N ARG A 112 5.87 14.59 8.72
CA ARG A 112 6.96 14.46 9.71
C ARG A 112 6.88 15.55 10.77
N SER A 113 6.73 16.82 10.35
CA SER A 113 6.59 17.97 11.26
C SER A 113 5.37 17.83 12.15
N THR A 114 4.25 17.33 11.62
CA THR A 114 3.03 17.09 12.40
C THR A 114 3.22 16.04 13.48
N LEU A 115 3.83 14.90 13.14
CA LEU A 115 4.07 13.84 14.11
C LEU A 115 5.06 14.28 15.20
N ASN A 116 6.06 15.08 14.83
CA ASN A 116 6.97 15.69 15.79
C ASN A 116 6.26 16.67 16.74
N GLU A 117 5.37 17.53 16.23
CA GLU A 117 4.55 18.43 17.05
C GLU A 117 3.57 17.72 17.99
N LEU A 118 3.24 16.46 17.71
CA LEU A 118 2.42 15.60 18.55
C LEU A 118 3.25 14.69 19.47
N ASP A 119 4.54 14.98 19.62
CA ASP A 119 5.47 14.23 20.47
C ASP A 119 5.55 12.72 20.14
N VAL A 120 5.31 12.35 18.87
CA VAL A 120 5.49 10.98 18.41
C VAL A 120 6.98 10.65 18.41
N ALA A 121 7.35 9.49 18.96
CA ALA A 121 8.74 9.06 19.02
C ALA A 121 9.36 8.90 17.63
N GLU A 122 10.59 9.40 17.44
CA GLU A 122 11.29 9.41 16.13
C GLU A 122 11.31 8.04 15.41
N PRO A 123 11.49 6.88 16.08
CA PRO A 123 11.41 5.59 15.40
C PRO A 123 10.04 5.33 14.73
N LEU A 124 8.94 5.76 15.37
CA LEU A 124 7.59 5.64 14.81
C LEU A 124 7.36 6.65 13.69
N ILE A 125 7.93 7.85 13.79
CA ILE A 125 7.90 8.84 12.70
C ILE A 125 8.57 8.25 11.45
N VAL A 126 9.76 7.66 11.59
CA VAL A 126 10.46 7.02 10.48
C VAL A 126 9.62 5.91 9.84
N GLU A 127 8.98 5.06 10.65
CA GLU A 127 8.10 3.99 10.15
C GLU A 127 6.91 4.56 9.36
N VAL A 128 6.23 5.58 9.88
CA VAL A 128 5.13 6.26 9.18
C VAL A 128 5.59 6.90 7.87
N ILE A 129 6.74 7.58 7.88
CA ILE A 129 7.28 8.22 6.67
C ILE A 129 7.66 7.18 5.62
N ASN A 130 8.22 6.04 6.00
CA ASN A 130 8.54 4.96 5.06
C ASN A 130 7.28 4.37 4.40
N ILE A 131 6.20 4.17 5.16
CA ILE A 131 4.91 3.72 4.63
C ILE A 131 4.30 4.78 3.70
N ALA A 132 4.38 6.05 4.05
CA ALA A 132 3.89 7.13 3.20
C ALA A 132 4.71 7.22 1.90
N GLU A 133 6.04 7.16 2.00
CA GLU A 133 6.98 7.18 0.87
C GLU A 133 6.73 6.03 -0.10
N SER A 134 6.38 4.83 0.37
CA SER A 134 6.10 3.70 -0.51
C SER A 134 4.92 3.93 -1.46
N THR A 135 4.07 4.92 -1.19
CA THR A 135 2.95 5.31 -2.06
C THR A 135 3.35 6.28 -3.18
N ARG A 136 4.57 6.81 -3.18
CA ARG A 136 5.02 7.85 -4.12
C ARG A 136 4.77 7.48 -5.56
N GLU A 137 5.18 6.27 -5.97
CA GLU A 137 5.03 5.85 -7.36
C GLU A 137 3.57 5.75 -7.77
N ASP A 138 2.68 5.29 -6.89
CA ASP A 138 1.24 5.29 -7.16
C ASP A 138 0.70 6.71 -7.28
N VAL A 139 1.00 7.59 -6.32
CA VAL A 139 0.54 8.98 -6.32
C VAL A 139 1.04 9.76 -7.54
N MET A 140 2.28 9.49 -7.97
CA MET A 140 2.89 10.09 -9.15
C MET A 140 2.45 9.46 -10.47
N GLY A 141 1.64 8.40 -10.42
CA GLY A 141 1.18 7.68 -11.61
C GLY A 141 2.28 6.92 -12.34
N ARG A 142 3.39 6.62 -11.65
CA ARG A 142 4.58 5.96 -12.17
C ARG A 142 4.68 4.50 -11.76
N SER A 143 3.89 4.07 -10.78
CA SER A 143 3.83 2.67 -10.40
C SER A 143 3.38 1.85 -11.60
N HIS A 144 4.18 0.84 -11.93
CA HIS A 144 3.80 -0.16 -12.92
C HIS A 144 2.89 -1.20 -12.27
N ARG A 145 1.85 -0.77 -11.54
CA ARG A 145 0.59 -1.50 -11.67
C ARG A 145 0.20 -1.18 -13.09
N ALA A 146 0.15 -2.20 -13.95
CA ALA A 146 -0.53 -2.03 -15.20
C ALA A 146 -1.83 -1.29 -14.85
N ILE A 147 -2.01 -0.08 -15.40
CA ILE A 147 -3.35 0.30 -15.80
C ILE A 147 -3.73 -0.93 -16.59
N ALA A 148 -4.54 -1.83 -16.04
CA ALA A 148 -5.29 -2.68 -16.91
C ALA A 148 -6.04 -1.66 -17.76
N PRO A 149 -5.73 -1.52 -19.06
CA PRO A 149 -6.87 -1.37 -19.93
C PRO A 149 -7.73 -2.59 -19.58
N GLN A 150 -9.01 -2.55 -19.83
CA GLN A 150 -9.54 -3.82 -20.30
C GLN A 150 -8.60 -4.24 -21.45
N SER A 151 -7.78 -5.29 -21.23
CA SER A 151 -6.71 -5.84 -22.07
C SER A 151 -5.23 -5.40 -21.85
N GLN A 152 -4.42 -6.35 -21.31
CA GLN A 152 -3.07 -6.80 -21.77
C GLN A 152 -1.76 -6.24 -21.12
N GLY A 153 -1.09 -7.10 -20.32
CA GLY A 153 0.25 -7.62 -20.67
C GLY A 153 1.49 -7.20 -19.84
N SER A 154 1.87 -8.02 -18.85
CA SER A 154 3.09 -7.95 -18.01
C SER A 154 4.43 -8.08 -18.75
N ALA A 155 5.55 -7.69 -18.10
CA ALA A 155 6.56 -8.64 -17.60
C ALA A 155 7.81 -7.97 -16.93
N HIS A 156 8.42 -8.68 -15.97
CA HIS A 156 9.63 -8.34 -15.18
C HIS A 156 10.75 -9.40 -15.29
N HIS A 157 12.01 -8.95 -15.24
CA HIS A 157 13.29 -9.63 -14.97
C HIS A 157 14.08 -10.44 -16.04
N MET A 158 15.41 -10.29 -16.02
CA MET A 158 16.43 -10.86 -16.92
C MET A 158 17.48 -11.58 -16.05
N GLY A 159 17.77 -12.85 -16.35
CA GLY A 159 18.90 -13.60 -15.79
C GLY A 159 20.22 -13.33 -16.53
N SER A 160 21.30 -13.86 -15.97
CA SER A 160 22.72 -13.74 -16.37
C SER A 160 22.99 -13.80 -17.88
N ARG A 161 23.88 -12.92 -18.38
CA ARG A 161 24.17 -12.75 -19.80
C ARG A 161 25.22 -13.76 -20.29
N ASP A 162 24.84 -14.56 -21.29
CA ASP A 162 25.72 -15.33 -22.17
C ASP A 162 26.47 -14.39 -23.14
N PRO A 163 27.82 -14.37 -23.14
CA PRO A 163 28.64 -13.49 -23.98
C PRO A 163 28.59 -13.84 -25.49
N SER A 164 27.98 -14.97 -25.87
CA SER A 164 27.82 -15.41 -27.25
C SER A 164 26.56 -14.84 -27.92
N ARG A 165 25.69 -14.17 -27.15
CA ARG A 165 24.39 -13.70 -27.62
C ARG A 165 24.53 -12.35 -28.36
N PRO A 166 24.05 -12.23 -29.61
CA PRO A 166 24.08 -10.96 -30.32
C PRO A 166 23.32 -9.89 -29.52
N ALA A 167 23.84 -8.67 -29.51
CA ALA A 167 23.25 -7.55 -28.78
C ALA A 167 21.76 -7.41 -29.16
N PRO A 168 20.85 -7.23 -28.18
CA PRO A 168 19.43 -7.07 -28.47
C PRO A 168 19.22 -5.89 -29.42
N LEU A 169 18.42 -6.09 -30.47
CA LEU A 169 18.01 -5.00 -31.36
C LEU A 169 17.26 -3.93 -30.54
N PRO A 170 17.36 -2.63 -30.91
CA PRO A 170 16.66 -1.55 -30.21
C PRO A 170 15.16 -1.84 -30.11
N ILE A 171 14.60 -1.66 -28.90
CA ILE A 171 13.16 -1.75 -28.66
C ILE A 171 12.56 -0.37 -28.97
N ASP A 172 11.60 -0.33 -29.90
CA ASP A 172 10.79 0.85 -30.20
C ASP A 172 9.30 0.61 -29.88
N GLN A 173 8.49 1.67 -30.01
CA GLN A 173 7.06 1.68 -29.68
C GLN A 173 6.20 0.73 -30.54
N ASN A 174 6.73 0.22 -31.66
CA ASN A 174 6.05 -0.71 -32.56
C ASN A 174 6.52 -2.16 -32.39
N SER A 175 7.39 -2.43 -31.42
CA SER A 175 7.84 -3.80 -31.11
C SER A 175 6.70 -4.61 -30.49
N PRO A 176 6.36 -5.80 -31.03
CA PRO A 176 5.28 -6.64 -30.50
C PRO A 176 5.60 -7.07 -29.07
N VAL A 177 4.59 -7.02 -28.19
CA VAL A 177 4.70 -7.32 -26.75
C VAL A 177 5.28 -8.72 -26.48
N SER A 178 5.05 -9.68 -27.37
CA SER A 178 5.66 -11.02 -27.33
C SER A 178 7.20 -10.99 -27.28
N ARG A 179 7.84 -9.95 -27.81
CA ARG A 179 9.29 -9.74 -27.79
C ARG A 179 9.80 -9.23 -26.44
N LEU A 180 8.94 -8.62 -25.61
CA LEU A 180 9.25 -8.12 -24.26
C LEU A 180 9.13 -9.20 -23.17
N ILE A 181 8.36 -10.26 -23.47
CA ILE A 181 8.09 -11.38 -22.55
C ILE A 181 9.06 -12.55 -22.78
N GLN A 182 9.80 -12.56 -23.90
CA GLN A 182 10.76 -13.62 -24.22
C GLN A 182 11.84 -13.78 -23.14
N GLY A 183 11.79 -14.94 -22.45
CA GLY A 183 12.75 -15.34 -21.42
C GLY A 183 12.23 -15.33 -19.98
N ARG A 184 10.96 -14.96 -19.76
CA ARG A 184 10.32 -14.98 -18.43
C ARG A 184 9.30 -16.11 -18.41
N THR A 185 9.59 -17.18 -17.66
CA THR A 185 8.62 -18.25 -17.40
C THR A 185 7.48 -17.68 -16.56
N SER A 186 6.33 -17.40 -17.16
CA SER A 186 5.13 -17.00 -16.44
C SER A 186 4.50 -18.20 -15.77
N VAL A 187 4.41 -18.19 -14.44
CA VAL A 187 3.67 -19.19 -13.67
C VAL A 187 2.18 -18.81 -13.71
N THR A 188 1.31 -19.78 -14.03
CA THR A 188 -0.15 -19.63 -14.13
C THR A 188 -0.84 -20.68 -13.27
N LEU A 189 -2.01 -20.37 -12.72
CA LEU A 189 -2.89 -21.31 -12.03
C LEU A 189 -3.97 -21.82 -12.97
N SER A 190 -4.40 -23.07 -12.83
CA SER A 190 -5.63 -23.55 -13.45
C SER A 190 -6.83 -23.15 -12.60
N ALA A 191 -8.00 -22.97 -13.21
CA ALA A 191 -9.28 -22.81 -12.52
C ALA A 191 -9.56 -23.91 -11.49
N ASN A 192 -8.99 -25.10 -11.72
CA ASN A 192 -9.14 -26.28 -10.87
C ASN A 192 -7.97 -26.45 -9.88
N THR A 193 -7.00 -25.51 -9.83
CA THR A 193 -5.88 -25.58 -8.90
C THR A 193 -6.38 -25.46 -7.45
N PRO A 194 -6.05 -26.41 -6.56
CA PRO A 194 -6.39 -26.31 -5.15
C PRO A 194 -5.83 -25.03 -4.49
N LEU A 195 -6.62 -24.43 -3.59
CA LEU A 195 -6.26 -23.15 -2.96
C LEU A 195 -4.96 -23.20 -2.15
N HIS A 196 -4.61 -24.34 -1.54
CA HIS A 196 -3.37 -24.49 -0.80
C HIS A 196 -2.14 -24.46 -1.72
N GLU A 197 -2.26 -25.00 -2.94
CA GLU A 197 -1.20 -24.97 -3.96
C GLU A 197 -1.06 -23.55 -4.54
N ALA A 198 -2.18 -22.85 -4.74
CA ALA A 198 -2.16 -21.44 -5.09
C ALA A 198 -1.47 -20.58 -4.01
N ALA A 199 -1.75 -20.85 -2.72
CA ALA A 199 -1.10 -20.18 -1.60
C ALA A 199 0.40 -20.46 -1.52
N GLU A 200 0.81 -21.69 -1.82
CA GLU A 200 2.23 -22.05 -1.85
C GLU A 200 2.97 -21.28 -2.95
N LEU A 201 2.40 -21.21 -4.15
CA LEU A 201 3.01 -20.48 -5.27
C LEU A 201 3.12 -18.97 -5.01
N LEU A 202 2.15 -18.38 -4.31
CA LEU A 202 2.16 -16.96 -3.93
C LEU A 202 3.06 -16.67 -2.71
N SER A 203 3.23 -17.63 -1.78
CA SER A 203 4.04 -17.44 -0.57
C SER A 203 5.56 -17.56 -0.79
N ARG A 204 5.99 -18.20 -1.89
CA ARG A 204 7.41 -18.31 -2.28
C ARG A 204 8.07 -16.97 -2.64
N GLY A 205 7.34 -15.85 -2.58
CA GLY A 205 7.87 -14.48 -2.70
C GLY A 205 8.29 -14.07 -4.12
N GLN A 206 8.13 -14.95 -5.10
CA GLN A 206 8.48 -14.69 -6.50
C GLN A 206 7.31 -14.07 -7.29
N HIS A 207 6.08 -14.22 -6.79
CA HIS A 207 4.86 -13.78 -7.45
C HIS A 207 3.87 -13.22 -6.42
N HIS A 208 3.52 -11.94 -6.53
CA HIS A 208 2.51 -11.31 -5.67
C HIS A 208 1.08 -11.61 -6.14
N GLU A 209 0.91 -11.88 -7.44
CA GLU A 209 -0.34 -12.22 -8.10
C GLU A 209 -0.07 -13.24 -9.21
N LEU A 210 -1.01 -14.17 -9.40
CA LEU A 210 -0.93 -15.20 -10.43
C LEU A 210 -2.17 -15.16 -11.33
N PRO A 211 -2.01 -15.26 -12.66
CA PRO A 211 -3.11 -15.42 -13.59
C PRO A 211 -3.72 -16.82 -13.48
N VAL A 212 -5.05 -16.88 -13.47
CA VAL A 212 -5.85 -18.11 -13.52
C VAL A 212 -6.33 -18.34 -14.95
N ILE A 213 -6.17 -19.56 -15.46
CA ILE A 213 -6.59 -19.97 -16.80
C ILE A 213 -7.54 -21.17 -16.76
N ASP A 214 -8.40 -21.29 -17.77
CA ASP A 214 -9.24 -22.48 -17.97
C ASP A 214 -8.48 -23.61 -18.69
N ASP A 215 -9.15 -24.74 -18.90
CA ASP A 215 -8.59 -25.92 -19.58
C ASP A 215 -8.22 -25.63 -21.06
N ASN A 216 -8.79 -24.58 -21.67
CA ASN A 216 -8.49 -24.10 -23.02
C ASN A 216 -7.37 -23.05 -23.05
N LYS A 217 -6.68 -22.84 -21.92
CA LYS A 217 -5.65 -21.81 -21.70
C LYS A 217 -6.16 -20.38 -21.88
N GLN A 218 -7.47 -20.16 -21.76
CA GLN A 218 -8.05 -18.82 -21.74
C GLN A 218 -7.90 -18.21 -20.36
N PHE A 219 -7.58 -16.93 -20.31
CA PHE A 219 -7.44 -16.18 -19.08
C PHE A 219 -8.80 -15.95 -18.41
N LEU A 220 -8.92 -16.36 -17.15
CA LEU A 220 -10.12 -16.20 -16.33
C LEU A 220 -10.04 -15.03 -15.35
N GLY A 221 -8.87 -14.74 -14.79
CA GLY A 221 -8.70 -13.70 -13.79
C GLY A 221 -7.35 -13.73 -13.07
N MET A 222 -7.18 -12.89 -12.05
CA MET A 222 -5.99 -12.85 -11.21
C MET A 222 -6.32 -13.29 -9.79
N VAL A 223 -5.39 -13.97 -9.13
CA VAL A 223 -5.47 -14.30 -7.71
C VAL A 223 -4.20 -13.80 -7.03
N SER A 224 -4.39 -13.00 -5.97
CA SER A 224 -3.32 -12.49 -5.11
C SER A 224 -3.27 -13.23 -3.77
N ALA A 225 -2.16 -13.07 -3.04
CA ALA A 225 -2.07 -13.56 -1.67
C ALA A 225 -3.17 -12.98 -0.76
N ASN A 226 -3.61 -11.74 -1.03
CA ASN A 226 -4.69 -11.09 -0.29
C ASN A 226 -6.05 -11.73 -0.59
N ASP A 227 -6.31 -12.14 -1.83
CA ASP A 227 -7.56 -12.82 -2.20
C ASP A 227 -7.71 -14.15 -1.46
N LEU A 228 -6.61 -14.90 -1.32
CA LEU A 228 -6.58 -16.14 -0.54
C LEU A 228 -6.79 -15.88 0.96
N LEU A 229 -6.19 -14.83 1.51
CA LEU A 229 -6.39 -14.44 2.91
C LEU A 229 -7.87 -14.10 3.18
N VAL A 230 -8.49 -13.31 2.29
CA VAL A 230 -9.91 -12.96 2.38
C VAL A 230 -10.81 -14.20 2.25
N PHE A 231 -10.44 -15.16 1.39
CA PHE A 231 -11.17 -16.41 1.25
C PHE A 231 -11.15 -17.26 2.53
N PHE A 232 -9.97 -17.45 3.14
CA PHE A 232 -9.83 -18.23 4.38
C PHE A 232 -10.47 -17.56 5.60
N LEU A 233 -10.58 -16.24 5.63
CA LEU A 233 -11.28 -15.51 6.70
C LEU A 233 -12.81 -15.51 6.56
N LYS A 234 -13.35 -15.92 5.41
CA LYS A 234 -14.78 -15.97 5.10
C LYS A 234 -15.36 -17.40 5.01
N SER A 235 -14.51 -18.42 5.11
CA SER A 235 -14.87 -19.84 5.06
C SER A 235 -14.84 -20.45 6.45
#